data_AF-X0RJZ7-F1
#
_entry.id   AF-X0RJZ7-F1
#
_cell.length_a   1.000
_cell.length_b   1.000
_cell.length_c   1.000
_cell.angle_alpha   90.00
_cell.angle_beta   90.00
_cell.angle_gamma   90.00
#
_symmetry.space_group_name_H-M   'P 1'
#
loop_
_entity.id
_entity.type
_entity.pdbx_description
1 polymer ?
#
loop_
_entity_poly.entity_id
_entity_poly.type
_entity_poly.pdbx_seq_one_letter_code
_entity_poly.pdbx_strand_id
1 'polypeptide(L)'
;MPRFALSLLVVLAIAARYFFGSSATDAPESLSEGNYSVKRVVDGDTLLLTNKARVRLIGVNTPETVKPDHPIEPWGPEASAFTKQFVAGGEVRLQFDRERVDRYDR
;
A
#
# COMPACT_ATOMS: atom_id res chain seq x y z
N MET A 1 9.04 -49.42 10.90
CA MET A 1 8.32 -48.22 11.39
C MET A 1 6.96 -48.15 10.70
N PRO A 2 5.85 -47.98 11.43
CA PRO A 2 4.52 -48.18 10.86
C PRO A 2 4.25 -47.08 9.83
N ARG A 3 3.99 -47.49 8.59
CA ARG A 3 3.72 -46.61 7.44
C ARG A 3 2.60 -45.58 7.73
N PHE A 4 1.70 -45.91 8.67
CA PHE A 4 0.65 -45.03 9.19
C PHE A 4 1.17 -43.74 9.85
N ALA A 5 2.31 -43.77 10.54
CA ALA A 5 2.86 -42.59 11.20
C ALA A 5 3.43 -41.57 10.20
N LEU A 6 3.98 -42.06 9.07
CA LEU A 6 4.49 -41.21 8.00
C LEU A 6 3.34 -40.54 7.23
N SER A 7 2.25 -41.29 6.95
CA SER A 7 1.06 -40.74 6.30
C SER A 7 0.39 -39.63 7.14
N LEU A 8 0.33 -39.80 8.47
CA LEU A 8 -0.24 -38.81 9.38
C LEU A 8 0.58 -37.51 9.43
N LEU A 9 1.92 -37.63 9.44
CA LEU A 9 2.84 -36.49 9.40
C LEU A 9 2.71 -35.69 8.10
N VAL A 10 2.53 -36.36 6.96
CA VAL A 10 2.31 -35.69 5.67
C VAL A 10 0.98 -34.94 5.65
N VAL A 11 -0.10 -35.53 6.15
CA VAL A 11 -1.41 -34.87 6.24
C VAL A 11 -1.36 -33.66 7.19
N LEU A 12 -0.69 -33.78 8.34
CA LEU A 12 -0.50 -32.66 9.27
C LEU A 12 0.34 -31.53 8.67
N ALA A 13 1.38 -31.85 7.90
CA ALA A 13 2.20 -30.84 7.23
C ALA A 13 1.43 -30.12 6.12
N ILE A 14 0.58 -30.82 5.37
CA ILE A 14 -0.31 -30.22 4.36
C ILE A 14 -1.36 -29.33 5.05
N ALA A 15 -2.00 -29.82 6.11
CA ALA A 15 -2.95 -29.03 6.89
C ALA A 15 -2.30 -27.77 7.48
N ALA A 16 -1.10 -27.90 8.06
CA ALA A 16 -0.34 -26.74 8.54
C ALA A 16 -0.03 -25.75 7.42
N ARG A 17 0.28 -26.20 6.20
CA ARG A 17 0.40 -25.28 5.05
C ARG A 17 -0.90 -24.56 4.70
N TYR A 18 -2.05 -25.20 4.83
CA TYR A 18 -3.34 -24.54 4.64
C TYR A 18 -3.68 -23.56 5.77
N PHE A 19 -3.34 -23.89 7.03
CA PHE A 19 -3.60 -23.04 8.18
C PHE A 19 -2.61 -21.87 8.35
N PHE A 20 -1.36 -22.02 7.93
CA PHE A 20 -0.31 -21.00 8.04
C PHE A 20 0.01 -20.30 6.70
N GLY A 21 -0.52 -20.79 5.57
CA GLY A 21 -0.20 -20.28 4.22
C GLY A 21 -1.05 -19.10 3.75
N SER A 22 -2.06 -18.69 4.49
CA SER A 22 -2.85 -17.51 4.16
C SER A 22 -2.27 -16.26 4.81
N SER A 23 -1.08 -15.83 4.38
CA SER A 23 -0.82 -14.39 4.35
C SER A 23 -1.68 -13.85 3.22
N ALA A 24 -2.83 -13.26 3.58
CA ALA A 24 -3.62 -12.51 2.63
C ALA A 24 -2.66 -11.56 1.90
N THR A 25 -2.48 -11.81 0.61
CA THR A 25 -1.97 -10.80 -0.31
C THR A 25 -2.99 -9.68 -0.20
N ASP A 26 -2.68 -8.65 0.60
CA ASP A 26 -3.50 -7.45 0.80
C ASP A 26 -3.65 -6.76 -0.57
N ALA A 27 -4.57 -7.26 -1.40
CA ALA A 27 -5.08 -6.47 -2.51
C ALA A 27 -5.64 -5.18 -1.89
N PRO A 28 -5.36 -4.00 -2.46
CA PRO A 28 -5.85 -2.76 -1.91
C PRO A 28 -7.37 -2.87 -1.77
N GLU A 29 -7.84 -2.69 -0.53
CA GLU A 29 -9.26 -2.57 -0.22
C GLU A 29 -9.88 -1.60 -1.22
N SER A 30 -10.98 -1.98 -1.87
CA SER A 30 -11.62 -1.12 -2.88
C SER A 30 -12.05 0.18 -2.21
N LEU A 31 -11.27 1.25 -2.41
CA LEU A 31 -11.53 2.55 -1.79
C LEU A 31 -12.81 3.15 -2.38
N SER A 32 -13.72 3.60 -1.52
CA SER A 32 -14.89 4.40 -1.89
C SER A 32 -14.57 5.89 -1.77
N GLU A 33 -15.41 6.76 -2.34
CA GLU A 33 -15.32 8.19 -1.99
C GLU A 33 -15.64 8.38 -0.51
N GLY A 34 -14.96 9.32 0.14
CA GLY A 34 -15.15 9.55 1.57
C GLY A 34 -13.88 10.00 2.29
N ASN A 35 -13.94 10.05 3.62
CA ASN A 35 -12.83 10.49 4.46
C ASN A 35 -11.93 9.31 4.82
N TYR A 36 -10.62 9.54 4.76
CA TYR A 36 -9.59 8.57 5.11
C TYR A 36 -8.49 9.22 5.92
N SER A 37 -8.00 8.51 6.95
CA SER A 37 -6.86 8.97 7.73
C SER A 37 -5.54 8.76 6.99
N VAL A 38 -4.69 9.78 7.00
CA VAL A 38 -3.38 9.72 6.36
C VAL A 38 -2.35 9.14 7.32
N LYS A 39 -1.75 8.01 6.93
CA LYS A 39 -0.66 7.40 7.68
C LYS A 39 0.67 8.11 7.43
N ARG A 40 0.97 8.44 6.16
CA ARG A 40 2.24 9.06 5.77
C ARG A 40 2.17 9.70 4.38
N VAL A 41 2.88 10.81 4.20
CA VAL A 41 3.21 11.37 2.87
C VAL A 41 4.42 10.62 2.31
N VAL A 42 4.26 10.00 1.14
CA VAL A 42 5.31 9.20 0.49
C VAL A 42 6.20 10.09 -0.38
N ASP A 43 5.57 10.86 -1.26
CA ASP A 43 6.15 11.94 -2.06
C ASP A 43 5.12 13.08 -2.11
N GLY A 44 5.44 14.19 -2.78
CA GLY A 44 4.53 15.34 -2.85
C GLY A 44 3.16 15.03 -3.49
N ASP A 45 3.09 14.01 -4.36
CA ASP A 45 1.85 13.56 -5.01
C ASP A 45 1.30 12.21 -4.52
N THR A 46 1.97 11.54 -3.58
CA THR A 46 1.62 10.17 -3.18
C THR A 46 1.42 10.06 -1.67
N LEU A 47 0.27 9.55 -1.23
CA LEU A 47 -0.07 9.33 0.17
C LEU A 47 -0.21 7.84 0.48
N LEU A 48 0.11 7.48 1.72
CA LEU A 48 -0.20 6.18 2.32
C LEU A 48 -1.29 6.39 3.37
N LEU A 49 -2.41 5.68 3.21
CA LEU A 49 -3.54 5.70 4.13
C LEU A 49 -3.34 4.68 5.28
N THR A 50 -4.10 4.81 6.36
CA THR A 50 -4.01 3.90 7.52
C THR A 50 -4.41 2.47 7.19
N ASN A 51 -5.34 2.27 6.25
CA ASN A 51 -5.71 0.96 5.69
C ASN A 51 -4.68 0.42 4.68
N LYS A 52 -3.47 0.98 4.65
CA LYS A 52 -2.34 0.60 3.79
C LYS A 52 -2.51 0.91 2.30
N ALA A 53 -3.65 1.44 1.86
CA ALA A 53 -3.81 1.86 0.47
C ALA A 53 -2.86 3.01 0.13
N ARG A 54 -2.26 2.94 -1.06
CA ARG A 54 -1.47 4.01 -1.66
C ARG A 54 -2.37 4.78 -2.59
N VAL A 55 -2.36 6.11 -2.52
CA VAL A 55 -3.15 6.95 -3.42
C VAL A 55 -2.24 7.99 -4.05
N ARG A 56 -2.43 8.25 -5.34
CA ARG A 56 -1.73 9.29 -6.09
C ARG A 56 -2.68 10.40 -6.50
N LEU A 57 -2.24 11.65 -6.35
CA LEU A 57 -2.99 12.81 -6.78
C LEU A 57 -3.06 12.88 -8.31
N ILE A 58 -4.27 12.87 -8.86
CA ILE A 58 -4.51 12.99 -10.30
C ILE A 58 -4.08 14.39 -10.76
N GLY A 59 -3.33 14.45 -11.88
CA GLY A 59 -2.87 15.71 -12.47
C GLY A 59 -1.68 16.36 -11.75
N VAL A 60 -1.12 15.71 -10.74
CA VAL A 60 0.07 16.18 -10.02
C VAL A 60 1.23 15.21 -10.25
N ASN A 61 2.40 15.74 -10.57
CA ASN A 61 3.63 14.96 -10.73
C ASN A 61 4.78 15.69 -10.02
N THR A 62 5.13 15.23 -8.82
CA THR A 62 6.19 15.82 -8.02
C THR A 62 7.51 15.08 -8.22
N PRO A 63 8.67 15.74 -8.03
CA PRO A 63 9.95 15.05 -8.09
C PRO A 63 10.02 13.92 -7.05
N GLU A 64 10.58 12.79 -7.46
CA GLU A 64 10.59 11.54 -6.70
C GLU A 64 11.69 11.54 -5.62
N THR A 65 11.36 11.07 -4.41
CA THR A 65 12.31 10.98 -3.29
C THR A 65 12.57 9.56 -2.78
N VAL A 66 11.68 8.60 -3.07
CA VAL A 66 11.76 7.23 -2.53
C VAL A 66 11.90 6.14 -3.59
N LYS A 67 12.07 6.51 -4.85
CA LYS A 67 12.22 5.55 -5.96
C LYS A 67 13.51 4.73 -5.76
N PRO A 68 13.45 3.38 -5.73
CA PRO A 68 14.63 2.53 -5.62
C PRO A 68 15.61 2.79 -6.76
N ASP A 69 16.91 2.73 -6.45
CA ASP A 69 18.01 2.90 -7.42
C ASP A 69 17.96 4.22 -8.20
N HIS A 70 17.30 5.24 -7.64
CA HIS A 70 17.20 6.57 -8.22
C HIS A 70 17.66 7.62 -7.20
N PRO A 71 18.43 8.63 -7.61
CA PRO A 71 18.75 9.73 -6.70
C PRO A 71 17.48 10.49 -6.31
N ILE A 72 17.52 11.11 -5.14
CA ILE A 72 16.51 12.10 -4.75
C ILE A 72 16.53 13.23 -5.79
N GLU A 73 15.38 13.50 -6.38
CA GLU A 73 15.27 14.55 -7.39
C GLU A 73 15.25 15.95 -6.75
N PRO A 74 15.79 16.98 -7.44
CA PRO A 74 15.71 18.36 -6.97
C PRO A 74 14.26 18.76 -6.67
N TRP A 75 14.05 19.43 -5.53
CA TRP A 75 12.72 19.86 -5.03
C TRP A 75 11.79 18.76 -4.53
N GLY A 76 12.19 17.49 -4.57
CA GLY A 76 11.40 16.38 -4.04
C GLY A 76 11.13 16.48 -2.52
N PRO A 77 12.16 16.75 -1.69
CA PRO A 77 11.97 16.94 -0.25
C PRO A 77 11.03 18.10 0.08
N GLU A 78 11.14 19.21 -0.65
CA GLU A 78 10.32 20.41 -0.50
C GLU A 78 8.87 20.15 -0.89
N ALA A 79 8.62 19.47 -2.02
CA ALA A 79 7.28 19.06 -2.43
C ALA A 79 6.63 18.13 -1.40
N SER A 80 7.39 17.17 -0.89
CA SER A 80 6.92 16.26 0.17
C SER A 80 6.61 17.00 1.47
N ALA A 81 7.47 17.95 1.86
CA ALA A 81 7.27 18.79 3.04
C ALA A 81 6.04 19.70 2.89
N PHE A 82 5.85 20.29 1.70
CA PHE A 82 4.67 21.10 1.39
C PHE A 82 3.39 20.29 1.58
N THR A 83 3.25 19.13 0.93
CA THR A 83 2.07 18.27 1.09
C THR A 83 1.88 17.86 2.55
N LYS A 84 2.96 17.51 3.26
CA LYS A 84 2.93 17.14 4.68
C LYS A 84 2.31 18.22 5.58
N GLN A 85 2.51 19.51 5.27
CA GLN A 85 1.92 20.61 6.05
C GLN A 85 0.39 20.59 6.06
N PHE A 86 -0.25 20.04 5.02
CA PHE A 86 -1.70 20.04 4.88
C PHE A 86 -2.37 18.75 5.36
N VAL A 87 -1.69 17.60 5.23
CA VAL A 87 -2.35 16.30 5.36
C VAL A 87 -1.80 15.39 6.46
N ALA A 88 -0.64 15.72 7.06
CA ALA A 88 0.01 14.80 8.00
C ALA A 88 -0.75 14.67 9.32
N GLY A 89 -1.06 13.43 9.70
CA GLY A 89 -1.77 13.11 10.94
C GLY A 89 -3.25 13.54 10.93
N GLY A 90 -3.77 13.98 9.78
CA GLY A 90 -5.15 14.38 9.58
C GLY A 90 -5.95 13.40 8.72
N GLU A 91 -7.13 13.85 8.33
CA GLU A 91 -8.01 13.17 7.38
C GLU A 91 -8.05 13.90 6.04
N VAL A 92 -8.17 13.14 4.96
CA VAL A 92 -8.40 13.65 3.61
C VAL A 92 -9.69 13.06 3.06
N ARG A 93 -10.39 13.81 2.21
CA ARG A 93 -11.53 13.30 1.45
C ARG A 93 -11.07 12.84 0.07
N LEU A 94 -11.32 11.58 -0.27
CA LEU A 94 -11.06 11.04 -1.60
C LEU A 94 -12.25 11.29 -2.53
N GLN A 95 -11.93 11.71 -3.75
CA GLN A 95 -12.82 11.79 -4.89
C GLN A 95 -12.09 11.19 -6.10
N PHE A 96 -12.77 10.31 -6.83
CA PHE A 96 -12.16 9.59 -7.96
C PHE A 96 -12.62 10.16 -9.30
N ASP A 97 -11.79 9.98 -10.33
CA ASP A 97 -12.20 10.15 -11.71
C ASP A 97 -12.69 8.79 -12.28
N ARG A 98 -12.97 8.72 -13.58
CA ARG A 98 -13.47 7.54 -14.29
C ARG A 98 -12.59 6.31 -14.07
N GLU A 99 -11.28 6.47 -14.17
CA GLU A 99 -10.31 5.41 -13.91
C GLU A 99 -9.90 5.46 -12.43
N ARG A 100 -10.13 4.37 -11.73
CA ARG A 100 -9.98 4.32 -10.26
C ARG A 100 -8.61 3.85 -9.79
N VAL A 101 -7.90 3.08 -10.62
CA VAL A 101 -6.67 2.40 -10.25
C VAL A 101 -5.69 2.55 -11.39
N ASP A 102 -4.48 3.03 -11.10
CA ASP A 102 -3.43 3.10 -12.11
C ASP A 102 -2.66 1.78 -12.27
N ARG A 103 -1.73 1.72 -13.23
CA ARG A 103 -0.90 0.54 -13.52
C ARG A 103 0.03 0.09 -12.38
N TYR A 104 0.08 0.82 -11.27
CA TYR A 104 0.88 0.55 -10.08
C TYR A 104 0.00 0.27 -8.84
N ASP A 105 -1.29 -0.04 -9.05
CA ASP A 105 -2.27 -0.39 -8.02
C ASP A 105 -2.51 0.73 -6.98
N ARG A 106 -2.58 1.99 -7.45
CA ARG A 106 -2.87 3.19 -6.64
C ARG A 106 -4.16 3.87 -7.04
#